data_AF-A0AAV9FDN9-F1
#
_entry.id   AF-A0AAV9FDN9-F1
#
_cell.length_a   1.000
_cell.length_b   1.000
_cell.length_c   1.000
_cell.angle_alpha   90.00
_cell.angle_beta   90.00
_cell.angle_gamma   90.00
#
_symmetry.space_group_name_H-M   'P 1'
#
loop_
_entity.id
_entity.type
_entity.pdbx_description
1 polymer ?
#
loop_
_entity_poly.entity_id
_entity_poly.type
_entity_poly.pdbx_seq_one_letter_code
_entity_poly.pdbx_strand_id
1 'polypeptide(L)' 'MGCGSTIGPILASGVGIRTVDCGIAQLSMHSVREICGKEDIDTAYKHFKAFYQTFSSIDKKLCVDY' A
#
# COMPACT_ATOMS: atom_id res chain seq x y z
N MET A 1 9.19 -19.13 8.90
CA MET A 1 7.92 -18.46 9.30
C MET A 1 7.33 -17.83 8.06
N GLY A 2 6.06 -18.08 7.72
CA GLY A 2 5.39 -17.54 6.54
C GLY A 2 4.40 -16.43 6.90
N CYS A 3 4.07 -15.57 5.95
CA CYS A 3 3.01 -14.56 6.07
C CYS A 3 1.89 -14.84 5.06
N GLY A 4 0.72 -14.23 5.28
CA GLY A 4 -0.35 -14.22 4.29
C GLY A 4 0.07 -13.44 3.03
N SER A 5 -0.42 -13.89 1.87
CA SER A 5 -0.25 -13.16 0.62
C SER A 5 -1.33 -12.08 0.44
N THR A 6 -1.11 -11.20 -0.52
CA THR A 6 -1.99 -10.09 -0.90
C THR A 6 -2.26 -10.14 -2.41
N ILE A 7 -3.09 -9.24 -2.92
CA ILE A 7 -3.38 -9.16 -4.35
C ILE A 7 -2.28 -8.47 -5.17
N GLY A 8 -1.36 -7.70 -4.56
CA GLY A 8 -0.37 -6.93 -5.28
C GLY A 8 0.54 -7.76 -6.21
N PRO A 9 1.09 -8.90 -5.77
CA PRO A 9 1.86 -9.78 -6.67
C PRO A 9 1.03 -10.32 -7.85
N ILE A 10 -0.26 -10.61 -7.62
CA ILE A 10 -1.18 -11.08 -8.67
C ILE A 10 -1.42 -9.96 -9.69
N LEU A 11 -1.63 -8.72 -9.23
CA LEU A 11 -1.81 -7.57 -10.11
C LEU A 11 -0.52 -7.25 -10.90
N ALA A 12 0.62 -7.19 -10.21
CA ALA A 12 1.91 -6.90 -10.84
C ALA A 12 2.24 -7.90 -11.97
N SER A 13 2.03 -9.20 -11.73
CA SER A 13 2.26 -10.23 -12.73
C SER A 13 1.20 -10.25 -13.84
N GLY A 14 -0.05 -9.90 -13.52
CA GLY A 14 -1.16 -9.91 -14.48
C GLY A 14 -1.14 -8.75 -15.48
N VAL A 15 -0.69 -7.56 -15.08
CA VAL A 15 -0.72 -6.35 -15.94
C VAL A 15 0.65 -5.70 -16.16
N GLY A 16 1.72 -6.18 -15.52
CA GLY A 16 3.06 -5.64 -15.70
C GLY A 16 3.28 -4.25 -15.09
N ILE A 17 2.44 -3.84 -14.14
CA ILE A 17 2.54 -2.54 -13.47
C ILE A 17 3.32 -2.68 -12.15
N ARG A 18 4.29 -1.79 -11.93
CA ARG A 18 5.03 -1.69 -10.66
C ARG A 18 4.04 -1.43 -9.52
N THR A 19 4.00 -2.35 -8.55
CA THR A 19 2.99 -2.37 -7.49
C THR A 19 3.65 -2.32 -6.13
N VAL A 20 3.05 -1.54 -5.22
CA VAL A 20 3.39 -1.52 -3.79
C VAL A 20 2.11 -1.79 -3.02
N ASP A 21 2.10 -2.85 -2.21
CA ASP A 21 1.02 -3.09 -1.26
C ASP A 21 1.29 -2.31 0.03
N CYS A 22 0.28 -1.55 0.47
CA CYS A 22 0.33 -0.80 1.72
C CYS A 22 -1.06 -0.76 2.37
N GLY A 23 -1.09 -0.59 3.68
CA GLY A 23 -2.33 -0.53 4.45
C GLY A 23 -2.07 -0.07 5.88
N ILE A 24 -3.16 0.18 6.62
CA ILE A 24 -3.09 0.55 8.03
C ILE A 24 -2.75 -0.70 8.83
N ALA A 25 -1.76 -0.58 9.73
CA ALA A 25 -1.42 -1.66 10.64
C ALA A 25 -2.57 -1.90 11.62
N GLN A 26 -2.85 -3.17 11.89
CA GLN A 26 -3.84 -3.55 12.88
C GLN A 26 -3.39 -4.77 13.69
N LEU A 27 -4.03 -4.97 14.84
CA LEU A 27 -3.86 -6.14 15.68
C LEU A 27 -5.08 -7.06 15.58
N SER A 28 -4.84 -8.34 15.86
CA SER A 28 -5.86 -9.39 15.87
C SER A 28 -6.55 -9.57 14.51
N MET A 29 -5.81 -9.44 13.41
CA MET A 29 -6.34 -9.70 12.07
C MET A 29 -6.97 -11.11 12.01
N HIS A 30 -8.17 -11.23 11.43
CA HIS A 30 -9.03 -12.42 11.40
C HIS A 30 -9.76 -12.77 12.72
N SER A 31 -9.69 -11.91 13.75
CA SER A 31 -10.53 -12.04 14.95
C SER A 31 -11.96 -11.57 14.67
N VAL A 32 -12.92 -12.03 15.49
CA VAL A 32 -14.28 -11.45 15.53
C VAL A 32 -14.29 -9.96 15.90
N ARG A 33 -13.22 -9.50 16.57
CA ARG A 33 -13.00 -8.09 16.92
C ARG A 33 -11.54 -7.73 16.67
N GLU A 34 -11.31 -6.86 15.70
CA GLU A 34 -10.00 -6.31 15.34
C GLU A 34 -9.80 -4.91 15.96
N ILE A 35 -8.57 -4.39 15.94
CA ILE A 35 -8.24 -3.06 16.49
C ILE A 35 -7.11 -2.38 15.71
N CYS A 36 -7.27 -1.09 15.42
CA CYS A 36 -6.26 -0.24 14.78
C CYS A 36 -6.15 1.13 15.46
N GLY A 37 -5.09 1.88 15.15
CA GLY A 37 -4.91 3.24 15.63
C GLY A 37 -5.90 4.21 14.97
N LYS A 38 -6.47 5.11 15.76
CA LYS A 38 -7.45 6.10 15.27
C LYS A 38 -6.79 7.14 14.37
N GLU A 39 -5.56 7.53 14.68
CA GLU A 39 -4.75 8.47 13.90
C GLU A 39 -4.26 7.87 12.57
N ASP A 40 -4.18 6.54 12.47
CA ASP A 40 -3.73 5.87 11.25
C ASP A 40 -4.73 6.05 10.09
N ILE A 41 -6.02 6.25 10.41
CA ILE A 41 -7.05 6.55 9.41
C ILE A 41 -6.76 7.87 8.69
N ASP A 42 -6.49 8.94 9.45
CA ASP A 42 -6.19 10.26 8.88
C ASP A 42 -4.84 10.26 8.15
N THR A 43 -3.85 9.54 8.68
CA THR A 43 -2.55 9.36 8.04
C THR A 43 -2.69 8.64 6.69
N ALA A 44 -3.44 7.53 6.63
CA ALA A 44 -3.69 6.80 5.39
C ALA A 44 -4.45 7.65 4.37
N TYR A 45 -5.46 8.42 4.81
CA TYR A 45 -6.18 9.36 3.94
C TYR A 45 -5.22 10.39 3.32
N LYS A 46 -4.38 11.02 4.14
CA LYS A 46 -3.37 11.99 3.66
C LYS A 46 -2.36 11.33 2.71
N HIS A 47 -1.94 10.11 3.02
CA HIS A 47 -0.99 9.35 2.19
C HIS A 47 -1.56 9.06 0.80
N PHE A 48 -2.75 8.45 0.72
CA PHE A 48 -3.38 8.16 -0.57
C PHE A 48 -3.74 9.42 -1.35
N LYS A 49 -4.20 10.48 -0.66
CA LYS A 49 -4.42 11.78 -1.29
C LYS A 49 -3.13 12.34 -1.90
N ALA A 50 -2.02 12.31 -1.18
CA ALA A 50 -0.73 12.76 -1.67
C ALA A 50 -0.23 11.93 -2.85
N PHE A 51 -0.45 10.61 -2.82
CA PHE A 51 -0.13 9.72 -3.95
C PHE A 51 -0.87 10.18 -5.22
N TYR A 52 -2.19 10.33 -5.18
CA TYR A 52 -2.95 10.77 -6.36
C TYR A 52 -2.59 12.19 -6.84
N GLN A 53 -2.13 13.06 -5.94
CA GLN A 53 -1.77 14.44 -6.28
C GLN A 53 -0.34 14.58 -6.83
N THR A 54 0.62 13.80 -6.33
CA THR A 54 2.04 14.08 -6.54
C THR A 54 2.80 12.96 -7.25
N PHE A 55 2.28 11.73 -7.29
CA PHE A 55 3.01 10.54 -7.74
C PHE A 55 3.61 10.71 -9.14
N SER A 56 2.84 11.18 -10.13
CA SER A 56 3.34 11.35 -11.51
C SER A 56 4.58 12.25 -11.59
N SER A 57 4.68 13.27 -10.75
CA SER A 57 5.84 14.17 -10.72
C SER A 57 7.07 13.54 -10.05
N ILE A 58 6.84 12.65 -9.08
CA ILE A 58 7.90 11.92 -8.37
C ILE A 58 8.43 10.79 -9.25
N ASP A 59 7.52 10.06 -9.89
CA ASP A 59 7.85 8.91 -10.73
C ASP A 59 8.73 9.30 -11.93
N LYS A 60 8.49 10.47 -12.52
CA LYS A 60 9.34 11.05 -13.59
C LYS A 60 10.80 11.29 -13.17
N LYS A 61 11.08 11.40 -11.87
CA LYS A 61 12.44 11.61 -11.35
C LYS A 61 13.17 10.30 -11.08
N LEU A 62 12.47 9.17 -11.19
CA LEU A 62 13.02 7.86 -10.88
C LEU A 62 13.79 7.31 -12.09
N CYS A 63 15.08 7.05 -11.90
CA CYS A 63 15.92 6.33 -12.85
C CYS A 63 16.50 5.12 -12.12
N VAL A 64 15.96 3.93 -12.40
CA VAL A 64 16.31 2.67 -11.72
C VAL A 64 16.61 1.53 -12.68
N ASP A 65 16.18 1.67 -13.93
CA ASP A 65 16.48 0.77 -15.03
C ASP A 65 17.32 1.55 -16.07
N TYR A 66 18.26 0.86 -16.71
CA TYR A 66 19.28 1.40 -17.63
C TYR A 66 18.75 1.70 -19.03
#